data_AF-A0A645GIX4-F1
#
_entry.id   AF-A0A645GIX4-F1
#
_cell.length_a   1.000
_cell.length_b   1.000
_cell.length_c   1.000
_cell.angle_alpha   90.00
_cell.angle_beta   90.00
_cell.angle_gamma   90.00
#
_symmetry.space_group_name_H-M   'P 1'
#
loop_
_entity.id
_entity.type
_entity.pdbx_description
1 polymer ?
#
loop_
_entity_poly.entity_id
_entity_poly.type
_entity_poly.pdbx_seq_one_letter_code
_entity_poly.pdbx_strand_id
1 'polypeptide(L)'
;MKKVFTSYYIVYVGIVVASVSAPAFEKTNLGTILFWFGLITCLILLVVVTNRYVKYKEVPPPAKPLFCIYAAPVSLCLAGYIQSVEAKSVVMIGFLAILSLIIYIVVLFQLPKYLKMPFFPSYAAFTFPFVISAIGMKMTMACLGKMGYVVPFINSLVLLQTIIATILVIYTLIRFIMFIVPSRTSELVSQ
;
A
#
# COMPACT_ATOMS: atom_id res chain seq x y z
N MET A 1 2.84 -0.72 24.70
CA MET A 1 2.97 -1.21 23.29
C MET A 1 1.70 -1.83 22.67
N LYS A 2 0.59 -2.09 23.40
CA LYS A 2 -0.63 -2.73 22.83
C LYS A 2 -1.36 -1.87 21.77
N LYS A 3 -1.17 -0.55 21.74
CA LYS A 3 -1.86 0.42 20.86
C LYS A 3 -1.12 0.77 19.55
N VAL A 4 -0.04 0.06 19.19
CA VAL A 4 0.67 0.29 17.93
C VAL A 4 -0.01 -0.50 16.81
N PHE A 5 -0.54 0.19 15.80
CA PHE A 5 -1.21 -0.43 14.65
C PHE A 5 -0.54 -0.02 13.35
N THR A 6 -0.80 -0.76 12.28
CA THR A 6 -0.34 -0.39 10.93
C THR A 6 -0.85 0.97 10.46
N SER A 7 -1.89 1.52 11.09
CA SER A 7 -2.33 2.90 10.84
C SER A 7 -1.25 3.95 11.15
N TYR A 8 -0.21 3.63 11.93
CA TYR A 8 0.92 4.55 12.15
C TYR A 8 1.63 4.87 10.83
N TYR A 9 1.68 3.91 9.88
CA TYR A 9 2.22 4.19 8.55
C TYR A 9 1.47 5.31 7.83
N ILE A 10 0.17 5.48 8.08
CA ILE A 10 -0.64 6.52 7.41
C ILE A 10 -0.13 7.91 7.77
N VAL A 11 0.18 8.15 9.05
CA VAL A 11 0.60 9.49 9.51
C VAL A 11 2.02 9.81 9.03
N TYR A 12 2.94 8.88 9.21
CA TYR A 12 4.36 9.16 8.98
C TYR A 12 4.79 8.90 7.52
N VAL A 13 4.29 7.82 6.92
CA VAL A 13 4.61 7.47 5.53
C VAL A 13 3.63 8.11 4.56
N GLY A 14 2.46 8.57 5.00
CA GLY A 14 1.55 9.37 4.17
C GLY A 14 2.16 10.70 3.70
N ILE A 15 3.13 11.25 4.43
CA ILE A 15 3.88 12.44 4.01
C ILE A 15 4.63 12.18 2.69
N VAL A 16 5.03 10.93 2.43
CA VAL A 16 5.73 10.53 1.19
C VAL A 16 4.84 10.67 -0.04
N VAL A 17 3.51 10.67 0.11
CA VAL A 17 2.59 10.92 -1.01
C VAL A 17 2.91 12.26 -1.68
N ALA A 18 3.29 13.28 -0.90
CA ALA A 18 3.69 14.58 -1.46
C ALA A 18 4.93 14.48 -2.36
N SER A 19 5.85 13.54 -2.11
CA SER A 19 6.98 13.29 -3.02
C SER A 19 6.55 12.66 -4.36
N VAL A 20 5.40 12.00 -4.42
CA VAL A 20 4.89 11.45 -5.69
C VAL A 20 4.31 12.57 -6.56
N SER A 21 3.65 13.55 -5.93
CA SER A 21 2.98 14.66 -6.62
C SER A 21 3.83 15.91 -6.81
N ALA A 22 4.90 16.10 -6.03
CA ALA A 22 5.75 17.29 -6.05
C ALA A 22 6.23 17.73 -7.46
N PRO A 23 6.62 16.83 -8.37
CA PRO A 23 7.01 17.23 -9.73
C PRO A 23 5.88 17.88 -10.53
N ALA A 24 4.62 17.50 -10.28
CA ALA A 24 3.45 18.12 -10.93
C ALA A 24 3.21 19.57 -10.50
N PHE A 25 3.84 20.00 -9.40
CA PHE A 25 3.81 21.38 -8.88
C PHE A 25 5.17 22.08 -9.02
N GLU A 26 6.10 21.51 -9.79
CA GLU A 26 7.46 22.07 -9.99
C GLU A 26 8.25 22.21 -8.67
N LYS A 27 7.93 21.40 -7.65
CA LYS A 27 8.58 21.39 -6.33
C LYS A 27 9.40 20.11 -6.10
N THR A 28 10.10 19.62 -7.12
CA THR A 28 10.91 18.39 -7.07
C THR A 28 11.91 18.36 -5.90
N ASN A 29 12.54 19.49 -5.56
CA ASN A 29 13.44 19.60 -4.41
C ASN A 29 12.73 19.28 -3.08
N LEU A 30 11.52 19.82 -2.89
CA LEU A 30 10.70 19.51 -1.71
C LEU A 30 10.31 18.03 -1.73
N GLY A 31 9.93 17.51 -2.90
CA GLY A 31 9.65 16.09 -3.08
C GLY A 31 10.80 15.18 -2.68
N THR A 32 12.04 15.53 -3.01
CA THR A 32 13.25 14.79 -2.61
C THR A 32 13.44 14.77 -1.10
N ILE A 33 13.29 15.93 -0.44
CA ILE A 33 13.39 16.03 1.02
C ILE A 33 12.34 15.14 1.70
N LEU A 34 11.09 15.23 1.24
CA LEU A 34 9.98 14.45 1.78
C LEU A 34 10.15 12.95 1.53
N PHE A 35 10.73 12.56 0.38
CA PHE A 35 11.11 11.17 0.13
C PHE A 35 12.12 10.66 1.15
N TRP A 36 13.21 11.37 1.42
CA TRP A 36 14.25 10.92 2.35
C TRP A 36 13.74 10.82 3.79
N PHE A 37 12.98 11.82 4.24
CA PHE A 37 12.28 11.76 5.52
C PHE A 37 11.35 10.54 5.58
N GLY A 38 10.59 10.34 4.51
CA GLY A 38 9.73 9.18 4.29
C GLY A 38 10.41 7.83 4.41
N LEU A 39 11.54 7.67 3.74
CA LEU A 39 12.29 6.43 3.72
C LEU A 39 12.82 6.09 5.12
N ILE A 40 13.40 7.07 5.82
CA ILE A 40 13.93 6.89 7.18
C ILE A 40 12.79 6.48 8.13
N THR A 41 11.69 7.23 8.12
CA THR A 41 10.53 6.93 8.97
C THR A 41 9.88 5.59 8.61
N CYS A 42 9.82 5.23 7.32
CA CYS A 42 9.35 3.93 6.83
C CYS A 42 10.19 2.78 7.41
N LEU A 43 11.51 2.86 7.34
CA LEU A 43 12.41 1.82 7.89
C LEU A 43 12.26 1.67 9.40
N ILE A 44 12.19 2.78 10.14
CA ILE A 44 11.97 2.76 11.59
C ILE A 44 10.63 2.10 11.92
N LEU A 45 9.55 2.49 11.24
CA LEU A 45 8.22 1.94 11.48
C LEU A 45 8.10 0.47 11.06
N LEU A 46 8.78 0.06 9.99
CA LEU A 46 8.87 -1.35 9.60
C LEU A 46 9.39 -2.19 10.75
N VAL A 47 10.46 -1.76 11.44
CA VAL A 47 11.00 -2.47 12.59
C VAL A 47 10.01 -2.44 13.77
N VAL A 48 9.50 -1.26 14.13
CA VAL A 48 8.64 -1.07 15.32
C VAL A 48 7.32 -1.83 15.19
N VAL A 49 6.63 -1.68 14.06
CA VAL A 49 5.32 -2.31 13.83
C VAL A 49 5.51 -3.82 13.68
N THR A 50 6.55 -4.29 12.99
CA THR A 50 6.82 -5.74 12.83
C THR A 50 7.15 -6.40 14.16
N ASN A 51 8.00 -5.78 14.97
CA ASN A 51 8.30 -6.25 16.32
C ASN A 51 7.02 -6.37 17.18
N ARG A 52 6.08 -5.42 17.05
CA ARG A 52 4.77 -5.53 17.72
C ARG A 52 3.95 -6.71 17.19
N TYR A 53 3.79 -6.86 15.89
CA TYR A 53 2.96 -7.93 15.30
C TYR A 53 3.53 -9.33 15.56
N VAL A 54 4.85 -9.46 15.71
CA VAL A 54 5.51 -10.71 16.11
C VAL A 54 5.31 -11.01 17.60
N LYS A 55 5.50 -10.01 18.48
CA LYS A 55 5.41 -10.20 19.95
C LYS A 55 3.98 -10.26 20.48
N TYR A 56 3.06 -9.50 19.89
CA TYR A 56 1.67 -9.36 20.34
C TYR A 56 0.74 -9.79 19.22
N LYS A 57 0.50 -11.11 19.13
CA LYS A 57 -0.32 -11.73 18.06
C LYS A 57 -1.81 -11.43 18.19
N GLU A 58 -2.25 -10.97 19.36
CA GLU A 58 -3.65 -10.62 19.62
C GLU A 58 -3.98 -9.25 19.01
N VAL A 59 -4.65 -9.29 17.85
CA VAL A 59 -5.21 -8.10 17.20
C VAL A 59 -6.74 -8.23 17.21
N PRO A 60 -7.47 -7.20 17.69
CA PRO A 60 -8.93 -7.19 17.67
C PRO A 60 -9.47 -7.48 16.27
N PRO A 61 -10.56 -8.26 16.11
CA PRO A 61 -11.08 -8.62 14.79
C PRO A 61 -11.27 -7.43 13.83
N PRO A 62 -11.83 -6.28 14.24
CA PRO A 62 -11.97 -5.12 13.35
C PRO A 62 -10.64 -4.49 12.92
N ALA A 63 -9.54 -4.75 13.62
CA ALA A 63 -8.22 -4.22 13.28
C ALA A 63 -7.37 -5.19 12.43
N LYS A 64 -7.81 -6.44 12.25
CA LYS A 64 -7.06 -7.44 11.47
C LYS A 64 -6.88 -7.05 9.99
N PRO A 65 -7.89 -6.53 9.28
CA PRO A 65 -7.73 -6.11 7.88
C PRO A 65 -6.70 -5.00 7.69
N LEU A 66 -6.43 -4.18 8.72
CA LEU A 66 -5.41 -3.13 8.68
C LEU A 66 -4.01 -3.68 8.44
N PHE A 67 -3.76 -4.99 8.66
CA PHE A 67 -2.50 -5.62 8.29
C PHE A 67 -2.12 -5.36 6.83
N CYS A 68 -3.09 -5.26 5.92
CA CYS A 68 -2.83 -5.01 4.51
C CYS A 68 -2.13 -3.67 4.23
N ILE A 69 -2.18 -2.71 5.16
CA ILE A 69 -1.44 -1.45 5.07
C ILE A 69 0.07 -1.69 4.96
N TYR A 70 0.61 -2.82 5.43
CA TYR A 70 2.03 -3.15 5.27
C TYR A 70 2.53 -3.10 3.82
N ALA A 71 1.69 -3.34 2.82
CA ALA A 71 2.10 -3.29 1.43
C ALA A 71 2.32 -1.84 0.91
N ALA A 72 1.86 -0.82 1.63
CA ALA A 72 1.93 0.57 1.17
C ALA A 72 3.29 1.26 1.36
N PRO A 73 3.95 1.21 2.53
CA PRO A 73 5.06 2.11 2.86
C PRO A 73 6.23 2.08 1.88
N VAL A 74 6.74 0.87 1.58
CA VAL A 74 7.89 0.72 0.68
C VAL A 74 7.49 0.99 -0.77
N SER A 75 6.31 0.54 -1.20
CA SER A 75 5.76 0.85 -2.52
C SER A 75 5.57 2.35 -2.76
N LEU A 76 5.17 3.09 -1.72
CA LEU A 76 5.04 4.54 -1.79
C LEU A 76 6.42 5.22 -1.82
N CYS A 77 7.38 4.74 -1.04
CA CYS A 77 8.78 5.21 -1.14
C CYS A 77 9.36 4.96 -2.53
N LEU A 78 9.09 3.80 -3.15
CA LEU A 78 9.50 3.48 -4.51
C LEU A 78 8.92 4.47 -5.53
N ALA A 79 7.61 4.72 -5.46
CA ALA A 79 6.95 5.71 -6.32
C ALA A 79 7.52 7.12 -6.09
N GLY A 80 7.71 7.53 -4.83
CA GLY A 80 8.27 8.82 -4.46
C GLY A 80 9.71 9.03 -4.96
N TYR A 81 10.54 7.99 -4.84
CA TYR A 81 11.91 7.99 -5.37
C TYR A 81 11.92 8.19 -6.88
N ILE A 82 11.09 7.42 -7.60
CA ILE A 82 11.01 7.49 -9.06
C ILE A 82 10.44 8.85 -9.53
N GLN A 83 9.56 9.49 -8.76
CA GLN A 83 9.01 10.79 -9.14
C GLN A 83 9.96 11.94 -8.83
N SER A 84 10.50 11.98 -7.62
CA SER A 84 11.13 13.21 -7.10
C SER A 84 12.66 13.20 -7.08
N VAL A 85 13.32 12.03 -7.03
CA VAL A 85 14.78 12.01 -6.96
C VAL A 85 15.38 12.03 -8.36
N GLU A 86 16.05 13.11 -8.75
CA GLU A 86 16.57 13.29 -10.11
C GLU A 86 17.70 12.29 -10.45
N ALA A 87 18.66 12.12 -9.54
CA ALA A 87 19.75 11.17 -9.70
C ALA A 87 19.28 9.73 -9.42
N LYS A 88 18.72 9.09 -10.46
CA LYS A 88 18.19 7.72 -10.37
C LYS A 88 19.31 6.69 -10.26
N SER A 89 19.29 5.95 -9.16
CA SER A 89 20.12 4.76 -8.95
C SER A 89 19.31 3.50 -9.25
N VAL A 90 19.80 2.69 -10.19
CA VAL A 90 19.24 1.35 -10.49
C VAL A 90 19.25 0.47 -9.24
N VAL A 91 20.30 0.58 -8.42
CA VAL A 91 20.43 -0.18 -7.17
C VAL A 91 19.33 0.19 -6.19
N MET A 92 19.04 1.49 -6.02
CA MET A 92 17.97 1.95 -5.13
C MET A 92 16.59 1.53 -5.61
N ILE A 93 16.32 1.66 -6.92
CA ILE A 93 15.06 1.22 -7.54
C ILE A 93 14.88 -0.28 -7.33
N GLY A 94 15.92 -1.08 -7.63
CA GLY A 94 15.90 -2.53 -7.46
C GLY A 94 15.68 -2.94 -6.00
N PHE A 95 16.38 -2.31 -5.06
CA PHE A 95 16.22 -2.55 -3.63
C PHE A 95 14.78 -2.28 -3.16
N LEU A 96 14.24 -1.10 -3.47
CA LEU A 96 12.88 -0.73 -3.08
C LEU A 96 11.81 -1.59 -3.77
N ALA A 97 12.01 -1.99 -5.02
CA ALA A 97 11.09 -2.85 -5.77
C ALA A 97 11.08 -4.29 -5.25
N ILE A 98 12.24 -4.86 -4.93
CA ILE A 98 12.33 -6.21 -4.35
C ILE A 98 11.72 -6.20 -2.94
N LEU A 99 12.07 -5.21 -2.11
CA LEU A 99 11.55 -5.10 -0.75
C LEU A 99 10.02 -4.90 -0.76
N SER A 100 9.49 -4.03 -1.63
CA SER A 100 8.04 -3.83 -1.75
C SER A 100 7.33 -5.11 -2.22
N LEU A 101 7.92 -5.85 -3.16
CA LEU A 101 7.36 -7.10 -3.66
C LEU A 101 7.32 -8.19 -2.58
N ILE A 102 8.38 -8.33 -1.78
CA ILE A 102 8.41 -9.29 -0.66
C ILE A 102 7.28 -8.98 0.33
N ILE A 103 7.15 -7.71 0.74
CA ILE A 103 6.11 -7.30 1.68
C ILE A 103 4.72 -7.49 1.07
N TYR A 104 4.55 -7.16 -0.21
CA TYR A 104 3.30 -7.39 -0.94
C TYR A 104 2.90 -8.87 -0.93
N ILE A 105 3.83 -9.78 -1.20
CA ILE A 105 3.58 -11.23 -1.19
C ILE A 105 3.16 -11.70 0.21
N VAL A 106 3.84 -11.25 1.26
CA VAL A 106 3.47 -11.56 2.67
C VAL A 106 2.04 -11.10 2.97
N VAL A 107 1.68 -9.89 2.54
CA VAL A 107 0.32 -9.36 2.71
C VAL A 107 -0.70 -10.16 1.89
N LEU A 108 -0.36 -10.53 0.66
CA LEU A 108 -1.22 -11.29 -0.23
C LEU A 108 -1.53 -12.68 0.33
N PHE A 109 -0.58 -13.35 0.98
CA PHE A 109 -0.84 -14.63 1.65
C PHE A 109 -1.83 -14.53 2.81
N GLN A 110 -1.86 -13.38 3.51
CA GLN A 110 -2.81 -13.17 4.62
C GLN A 110 -4.16 -12.63 4.19
N LEU A 111 -4.24 -12.03 3.00
CA LEU A 111 -5.46 -11.42 2.47
C LEU A 111 -6.68 -12.38 2.45
N PRO A 112 -6.58 -13.65 1.99
CA PRO A 112 -7.72 -14.57 1.97
C PRO A 112 -8.34 -14.81 3.35
N LYS A 113 -7.52 -14.79 4.41
CA LYS A 113 -8.00 -14.92 5.79
C LYS A 113 -8.87 -13.73 6.19
N TYR A 114 -8.49 -12.53 5.76
CA TYR A 114 -9.24 -11.31 6.08
C TYR A 114 -10.49 -11.16 5.22
N LEU A 115 -10.46 -11.58 3.95
CA LEU A 115 -11.64 -11.54 3.08
C LEU A 115 -12.81 -12.39 3.60
N LYS A 116 -12.51 -13.49 4.31
CA LYS A 116 -13.50 -14.39 4.94
C LYS A 116 -14.14 -13.82 6.21
N MET A 117 -13.71 -12.67 6.71
CA MET A 117 -14.25 -12.05 7.92
C MET A 117 -15.61 -11.37 7.65
N PRO A 118 -16.42 -11.11 8.69
CA PRO A 118 -17.55 -10.19 8.56
C PRO A 118 -17.06 -8.80 8.13
N PHE A 119 -17.95 -7.99 7.58
CA PHE A 119 -17.58 -6.66 7.12
C PHE A 119 -17.13 -5.78 8.29
N PHE A 120 -16.02 -5.09 8.10
CA PHE A 120 -15.55 -4.02 8.96
C PHE A 120 -15.15 -2.84 8.08
N PRO A 121 -15.35 -1.58 8.52
CA PRO A 121 -14.86 -0.40 7.79
C PRO A 121 -13.35 -0.45 7.49
N SER A 122 -12.57 -1.19 8.28
CA SER A 122 -11.15 -1.48 8.03
C SER A 122 -10.87 -2.21 6.72
N TYR A 123 -11.88 -2.74 6.02
CA TYR A 123 -11.76 -3.30 4.66
C TYR A 123 -11.25 -2.26 3.66
N ALA A 124 -11.35 -0.96 3.97
CA ALA A 124 -10.66 0.10 3.24
C ALA A 124 -9.15 -0.17 3.06
N ALA A 125 -8.51 -0.91 3.97
CA ALA A 125 -7.11 -1.32 3.85
C ALA A 125 -6.81 -2.25 2.66
N PHE A 126 -7.81 -2.79 1.97
CA PHE A 126 -7.63 -3.59 0.76
C PHE A 126 -7.45 -2.75 -0.52
N THR A 127 -7.54 -1.42 -0.40
CA THR A 127 -7.50 -0.51 -1.56
C THR A 127 -6.10 0.06 -1.80
N PHE A 128 -5.80 1.23 -1.20
CA PHE A 128 -4.58 2.00 -1.40
C PHE A 128 -3.29 1.16 -1.37
N PRO A 129 -3.07 0.23 -0.41
CA PRO A 129 -1.83 -0.55 -0.36
C PRO A 129 -1.58 -1.42 -1.60
N PHE A 130 -2.63 -2.01 -2.17
CA PHE A 130 -2.51 -2.84 -3.36
C PHE A 130 -2.37 -1.99 -4.63
N VAL A 131 -3.12 -0.88 -4.70
CA VAL A 131 -3.03 0.07 -5.82
C VAL A 131 -1.65 0.71 -5.90
N ILE A 132 -1.11 1.23 -4.79
CA ILE A 132 0.22 1.86 -4.79
C ILE A 132 1.33 0.86 -5.09
N SER A 133 1.17 -0.42 -4.70
CA SER A 133 2.11 -1.48 -5.07
C SER A 133 2.16 -1.69 -6.58
N ALA A 134 0.98 -1.81 -7.23
CA ALA A 134 0.88 -1.92 -8.68
C ALA A 134 1.47 -0.69 -9.40
N ILE A 135 1.18 0.51 -8.91
CA ILE A 135 1.72 1.77 -9.45
C ILE A 135 3.25 1.79 -9.31
N GLY A 136 3.79 1.52 -8.12
CA GLY A 136 5.24 1.53 -7.88
C GLY A 136 5.99 0.54 -8.78
N MET A 137 5.43 -0.66 -8.99
CA MET A 137 6.01 -1.65 -9.90
C MET A 137 5.92 -1.20 -11.37
N LYS A 138 4.79 -0.60 -11.79
CA LYS A 138 4.63 -0.04 -13.15
C LYS A 138 5.63 1.08 -13.41
N MET A 139 5.84 1.95 -12.43
CA MET A 139 6.82 3.03 -12.50
C MET A 139 8.24 2.48 -12.56
N THR A 140 8.53 1.41 -11.83
CA THR A 140 9.81 0.70 -11.88
C THR A 140 10.08 0.15 -13.28
N MET A 141 9.10 -0.54 -13.87
CA MET A 141 9.17 -1.03 -15.25
C MET A 141 9.53 0.09 -16.23
N ALA A 142 8.78 1.19 -16.18
CA ALA A 142 8.98 2.32 -17.09
C ALA A 142 10.33 3.01 -16.86
N CYS A 143 10.76 3.16 -15.59
CA CYS A 143 12.02 3.80 -15.25
C CYS A 143 13.22 2.95 -15.70
N LEU A 144 13.22 1.64 -15.43
CA LEU A 144 14.27 0.73 -15.86
C LEU A 144 14.34 0.63 -17.38
N GLY A 145 13.20 0.59 -18.07
CA GLY A 145 13.14 0.59 -19.53
C GLY A 145 13.77 1.85 -20.14
N LYS A 146 13.51 3.04 -19.57
CA LYS A 146 14.17 4.29 -19.98
C LYS A 146 15.68 4.29 -19.74
N MET A 147 16.15 3.52 -18.77
CA MET A 147 17.57 3.34 -18.46
C MET A 147 18.24 2.22 -19.28
N GLY A 148 17.53 1.60 -20.23
CA GLY A 148 18.04 0.52 -21.08
C GLY A 148 17.95 -0.88 -20.48
N TYR A 149 17.37 -1.04 -19.28
CA TYR A 149 17.20 -2.34 -18.63
C TYR A 149 15.82 -2.90 -18.96
N VAL A 150 15.77 -3.99 -19.71
CA VAL A 150 14.53 -4.72 -20.00
C VAL A 150 14.46 -5.95 -19.08
N VAL A 151 13.45 -5.98 -18.20
CA VAL A 151 13.17 -7.11 -17.31
C VAL A 151 11.80 -7.69 -17.71
N PRO A 152 11.75 -8.73 -18.56
CA PRO A 152 10.50 -9.24 -19.12
C PRO A 152 9.45 -9.62 -18.06
N PHE A 153 9.91 -10.19 -16.94
CA PHE A 153 9.04 -10.63 -15.85
C PHE A 153 8.29 -9.50 -15.13
N ILE A 154 8.82 -8.28 -15.13
CA ILE A 154 8.19 -7.14 -14.47
C ILE A 154 6.84 -6.81 -15.11
N ASN A 155 6.68 -6.96 -16.43
CA ASN A 155 5.41 -6.64 -17.10
C ASN A 155 4.27 -7.54 -16.61
N SER A 156 4.53 -8.85 -16.49
CA SER A 156 3.57 -9.81 -15.94
C SER A 156 3.24 -9.50 -14.48
N LEU A 157 4.22 -9.10 -13.67
CA LEU A 157 4.00 -8.68 -12.28
C LEU A 157 3.11 -7.43 -12.19
N VAL A 158 3.35 -6.43 -13.03
CA VAL A 158 2.55 -5.20 -13.07
C VAL A 158 1.10 -5.51 -13.42
N LEU A 159 0.89 -6.34 -14.45
CA LEU A 159 -0.46 -6.75 -14.85
C LEU A 159 -1.17 -7.51 -13.71
N LEU A 160 -0.49 -8.47 -13.10
CA LEU A 160 -1.04 -9.26 -11.98
C LEU A 160 -1.42 -8.37 -10.80
N GLN A 161 -0.52 -7.50 -10.35
CA GLN A 161 -0.80 -6.58 -9.23
C GLN A 161 -1.95 -5.62 -9.56
N THR A 162 -2.04 -5.17 -10.81
CA THR A 162 -3.14 -4.30 -11.28
C THR A 162 -4.48 -5.02 -11.21
N ILE A 163 -4.57 -6.26 -11.73
CA ILE A 163 -5.80 -7.06 -11.68
C ILE A 163 -6.23 -7.28 -10.22
N ILE A 164 -5.30 -7.69 -9.36
CA ILE A 164 -5.59 -7.90 -7.92
C ILE A 164 -6.09 -6.61 -7.28
N ALA A 165 -5.42 -5.48 -7.51
CA ALA A 165 -5.81 -4.19 -6.96
C ALA A 165 -7.22 -3.78 -7.41
N THR A 166 -7.53 -3.92 -8.71
CA THR A 166 -8.85 -3.60 -9.26
C THR A 166 -9.95 -4.45 -8.63
N ILE A 167 -9.74 -5.77 -8.53
CA ILE A 167 -10.71 -6.69 -7.89
C ILE A 167 -10.97 -6.27 -6.45
N LEU A 168 -9.91 -5.98 -5.69
CA LEU A 168 -10.03 -5.59 -4.28
C LEU A 168 -10.72 -4.24 -4.08
N VAL A 169 -10.49 -3.28 -4.97
CA VAL A 169 -11.17 -1.98 -4.94
C VAL A 169 -12.67 -2.16 -5.22
N ILE A 170 -13.03 -2.90 -6.27
CA ILE A 170 -14.43 -3.19 -6.61
C ILE A 170 -15.12 -3.95 -5.46
N TYR A 171 -14.47 -4.99 -4.93
CA TYR A 171 -14.98 -5.74 -3.79
C TYR A 171 -15.23 -4.85 -2.57
N THR A 172 -14.26 -4.00 -2.23
CA THR A 172 -14.37 -3.09 -1.09
C THR A 172 -15.52 -2.11 -1.31
N LEU A 173 -15.62 -1.52 -2.51
CA LEU A 173 -16.71 -0.62 -2.87
C LEU A 173 -18.08 -1.28 -2.68
N ILE A 174 -18.28 -2.49 -3.22
CA ILE A 174 -19.55 -3.24 -3.07
C ILE A 174 -19.89 -3.45 -1.60
N ARG A 175 -18.92 -3.87 -0.77
CA ARG A 175 -19.14 -4.09 0.67
C ARG A 175 -19.51 -2.81 1.41
N PHE A 176 -18.93 -1.68 1.04
CA PHE A 176 -19.31 -0.37 1.60
C PHE A 176 -20.71 0.07 1.14
N ILE A 177 -21.07 -0.13 -0.13
CA ILE A 177 -22.41 0.16 -0.63
C ILE A 177 -23.46 -0.68 0.12
N MET A 178 -23.24 -1.99 0.28
CA MET A 178 -24.13 -2.86 1.04
C MET A 178 -24.30 -2.45 2.51
N PHE A 179 -23.28 -1.81 3.09
CA PHE A 179 -23.33 -1.32 4.47
C PHE A 179 -24.06 0.02 4.60
N ILE A 180 -23.90 0.93 3.62
CA ILE A 180 -24.47 2.28 3.65
C ILE A 180 -25.92 2.27 3.16
N VAL A 181 -26.25 1.46 2.16
CA VAL A 181 -27.61 1.40 1.60
C VAL A 181 -28.51 0.66 2.59
N PRO A 182 -29.58 1.29 3.11
CA PRO A 182 -30.51 0.64 4.01
C PRO A 182 -31.10 -0.62 3.38
N SER A 183 -31.07 -1.73 4.09
CA SER A 183 -31.84 -2.91 3.70
C SER A 183 -33.33 -2.56 3.77
N ARG A 184 -34.01 -2.44 2.61
CA ARG A 184 -35.47 -2.23 2.49
C ARG A 184 -36.34 -3.28 3.22
N THR A 185 -35.74 -4.28 3.86
CA THR A 185 -36.44 -5.38 4.54
C THR A 185 -37.06 -4.97 5.87
N SER A 186 -36.69 -3.85 6.49
CA SER A 186 -37.27 -3.43 7.79
C SER A 186 -38.58 -2.65 7.69
N GLU A 187 -39.01 -2.21 6.51
CA GLU A 187 -40.27 -1.46 6.34
C GLU A 187 -41.49 -2.36 6.05
N LEU A 188 -41.27 -3.63 5.68
CA LEU A 188 -42.34 -4.58 5.33
C LEU A 188 -42.80 -5.47 6.51
N VAL A 189 -42.13 -5.41 7.66
CA VAL A 189 -42.48 -6.18 8.86
C VAL A 189 -43.23 -5.32 9.90
N SER A 190 -43.42 -4.03 9.61
CA SER A 190 -44.16 -3.08 10.45
C SER A 190 -45.52 -2.65 9.86
N GLN A 191 -46.09 -3.42 8.93
CA GLN A 191 -47.46 -3.26 8.45
C GLN A 191 -48.30 -4.47 8.82
#